data_AF-A0A945MGX3-F1
#
_entry.id   AF-A0A945MGX3-F1
#
_cell.length_a   1.000
_cell.length_b   1.000
_cell.length_c   1.000
_cell.angle_alpha   90.00
_cell.angle_beta   90.00
_cell.angle_gamma   90.00
#
_symmetry.space_group_name_H-M   'P 1'
#
loop_
_entity.id
_entity.type
_entity.pdbx_description
1 polymer ?
#
loop_
_entity_poly.entity_id
_entity_poly.type
_entity_poly.pdbx_seq_one_letter_code
_entity_poly.pdbx_strand_id
1 'polypeptide(L)' 'MNYKNIMVGLCGRGDESAVILEAIKIANEGHITFIHINDPHAGEMSMMMDALDKKITESD' A
#
# COMPACT_ATOMS: atom_id res chain seq x y z
N MET A 1 14.35 -23.97 3.25
CA MET A 1 15.24 -22.79 3.15
C MET A 1 15.13 -22.03 4.45
N ASN A 2 16.24 -21.68 5.11
CA ASN A 2 16.19 -20.88 6.33
C ASN A 2 16.50 -19.42 5.96
N TYR A 3 15.49 -18.56 6.03
CA TYR A 3 15.68 -17.14 5.78
C TYR A 3 16.28 -16.50 7.02
N LYS A 4 17.50 -15.93 6.90
CA LYS A 4 18.16 -15.26 8.03
C LYS A 4 17.50 -13.91 8.37
N ASN A 5 17.05 -13.19 7.34
CA ASN A 5 16.47 -11.86 7.45
C ASN A 5 15.19 -11.81 6.61
N ILE A 6 14.07 -11.42 7.21
CA ILE A 6 12.77 -11.23 6.56
C ILE A 6 12.32 -9.79 6.81
N MET A 7 11.89 -9.13 5.75
CA MET A 7 11.29 -7.80 5.81
C MET A 7 9.82 -7.90 5.41
N VAL A 8 8.94 -7.32 6.21
CA VAL A 8 7.48 -7.34 5.97
C VAL A 8 6.98 -5.91 5.92
N GLY A 9 6.43 -5.52 4.77
CA GLY A 9 5.74 -4.24 4.60
C GLY A 9 4.27 -4.35 4.95
N LEU A 10 3.81 -3.48 5.85
CA LEU A 10 2.42 -3.40 6.29
C LEU A 10 1.88 -1.98 6.02
N CYS A 11 0.67 -1.89 5.50
CA CYS A 11 -0.06 -0.65 5.25
C CYS A 11 -0.87 -0.16 6.47
N GLY A 12 -0.90 -0.91 7.57
CA GLY A 12 -1.57 -0.51 8.81
C GLY A 12 -3.10 -0.52 8.72
N ARG A 13 -3.67 -1.27 7.78
CA ARG A 13 -5.13 -1.31 7.50
C ARG A 13 -5.93 -2.17 8.48
N GLY A 14 -5.25 -2.93 9.34
CA GLY A 14 -5.85 -3.75 10.40
C GLY A 14 -6.31 -5.14 9.97
N ASP A 15 -6.27 -5.46 8.68
CA ASP A 15 -6.64 -6.75 8.08
C ASP A 15 -5.43 -7.64 7.73
N GLU A 16 -4.23 -7.25 8.17
CA GLU A 16 -2.95 -7.82 7.71
C GLU A 16 -2.44 -8.98 8.58
N SER A 17 -3.27 -9.45 9.52
CA SER A 17 -2.95 -10.54 10.46
C SER A 17 -2.48 -11.82 9.76
N ALA A 18 -3.03 -12.14 8.58
CA ALA A 18 -2.62 -13.30 7.80
C ALA A 18 -1.16 -13.20 7.31
N VAL A 19 -0.73 -12.00 6.90
CA VAL A 19 0.63 -11.74 6.42
C VAL A 19 1.63 -11.82 7.58
N ILE A 20 1.25 -11.29 8.75
CA ILE A 20 2.07 -11.35 9.96
C ILE A 20 2.29 -12.80 10.40
N LEU A 21 1.22 -13.60 10.45
CA LEU A 21 1.30 -15.01 10.85
C LEU A 21 2.17 -15.82 9.91
N GLU A 22 2.07 -15.60 8.61
CA GLU A 22 2.87 -16.33 7.64
C GLU A 22 4.34 -15.90 7.69
N ALA A 23 4.62 -14.61 7.87
CA ALA A 23 5.99 -14.12 8.06
C ALA A 23 6.67 -14.76 9.29
N ILE A 24 5.93 -14.94 10.39
CA ILE A 24 6.43 -15.62 11.59
C ILE A 24 6.78 -17.08 11.28
N LYS A 25 5.93 -17.80 10.55
CA LYS A 25 6.21 -19.19 10.15
C LYS A 25 7.43 -19.30 9.24
N ILE A 26 7.56 -18.37 8.28
CA ILE A 26 8.68 -18.35 7.33
C ILE A 26 10.00 -18.01 8.02
N ALA A 27 9.96 -17.16 9.06
CA ALA A 27 11.16 -16.75 9.78
C ALA A 27 11.90 -17.90 10.43
N ASN A 28 11.19 -18.85 11.03
CA ASN A 28 11.78 -20.07 11.59
C ASN A 28 13.10 -19.78 12.33
N GLU A 29 13.02 -18.94 13.38
CA GLU A 29 14.13 -18.41 14.20
C GLU A 29 15.01 -17.31 13.56
N GLY A 30 14.71 -16.91 12.33
CA GLY A 30 15.33 -15.78 11.64
C GLY A 30 14.86 -14.41 12.14
N HIS A 31 15.60 -13.36 11.78
CA HIS A 31 15.27 -12.00 12.17
C HIS A 31 14.15 -11.43 11.28
N ILE A 32 13.07 -10.93 11.90
CA ILE A 32 11.95 -10.29 11.20
C ILE A 32 11.98 -8.79 11.46
N THR A 33 11.80 -7.99 10.42
CA THR A 33 11.63 -6.54 10.50
C THR A 33 10.33 -6.14 9.84
N PHE A 34 9.44 -5.52 10.62
CA PHE A 34 8.20 -4.93 10.12
C PHE A 34 8.43 -3.46 9.78
N ILE A 35 8.02 -3.06 8.58
CA ILE A 35 8.00 -1.66 8.14
C ILE A 35 6.58 -1.22 7.87
N HIS A 36 6.19 -0.06 8.39
CA HIS A 36 4.95 0.58 8.02
C HIS A 36 5.17 1.36 6.73
N ILE A 37 4.41 1.01 5.69
CA ILE A 37 4.42 1.71 4.41
C ILE A 37 3.21 2.65 4.44
N ASN A 38 3.48 3.95 4.53
CA ASN A 38 2.45 4.94 4.26
C ASN A 38 2.05 4.77 2.79
N ASP A 39 0.73 4.68 2.52
CA ASP A 39 0.24 4.68 1.15
C ASP A 39 0.75 5.96 0.46
N PRO A 40 1.47 5.88 -0.68
CA PRO A 40 1.96 7.06 -1.39
C PRO A 40 0.84 8.04 -1.73
N HIS A 41 -0.40 7.53 -1.87
CA HIS A 41 -1.59 8.30 -2.20
C HIS A 41 -2.41 8.70 -0.96
N ALA A 42 -1.92 8.49 0.28
CA ALA A 42 -2.61 8.81 1.54
C ALA A 42 -2.96 10.31 1.76
N GLY A 43 -2.69 11.16 0.76
CA GLY A 43 -3.11 12.56 0.73
C GLY A 43 -3.38 13.07 -0.69
N GLU A 44 -3.36 12.20 -1.72
CA GLU A 44 -3.76 12.59 -3.06
C GLU A 44 -5.28 12.62 -3.09
N MET A 45 -5.85 13.81 -2.83
CA MET A 45 -7.19 14.12 -3.32
C MET A 45 -7.20 13.79 -4.81
N SER A 46 -7.99 12.79 -5.21
CA SER A 46 -8.31 12.53 -6.60
C SER A 46 -8.89 13.82 -7.18
N MET A 47 -8.06 14.59 -7.87
CA MET A 47 -8.47 15.78 -8.62
C MET A 47 -9.22 15.30 -9.86
N MET A 48 -10.42 14.76 -9.65
CA MET A 48 -11.42 14.40 -10.65
C MET A 48 -12.76 15.06 -10.29
N MET A 49 -12.72 16.34 -9.91
CA MET A 49 -13.86 17.27 -9.78
C MET A 49 -13.20 18.66 -9.75
N ASP A 50 -13.22 19.56 -10.71
CA ASP A 50 -14.20 19.85 -11.75
C ASP A 50 -13.45 20.17 -13.06
N ALA A 51 -13.30 19.19 -13.95
CA ALA A 51 -13.06 19.54 -15.35
C ALA A 51 -14.36 20.16 -15.86
N LEU A 52 -14.45 21.49 -15.77
CA LEU A 52 -15.50 22.32 -16.37
C LEU A 52 -15.98 21.66 -17.66
N ASP A 53 -17.27 21.36 -17.76
CA ASP A 53 -17.93 20.92 -18.99
C ASP A 53 -17.41 21.79 -20.13
N LYS A 54 -16.51 21.25 -20.95
CA LYS A 54 -15.99 21.93 -22.12
C LYS A 54 -17.17 22.12 -23.07
N LYS A 55 -17.88 23.23 -22.95
CA LYS A 55 -18.79 23.72 -23.98
C LYS A 55 -17.93 24.19 -25.15
N ILE A 56 -17.53 23.25 -25.99
CA ILE A 56 -17.02 23.55 -27.33
C ILE A 56 -18.19 23.32 -28.27
N THR A 57 -18.82 24.40 -28.71
CA THR A 57 -19.53 24.44 -29.99
C THR A 57 -18.98 25.63 -30.74
N GLU A 58 -18.05 25.37 -31.65
CA GLU A 58 -17.67 26.32 -32.70
C GLU A 58 -18.94 26.60 -33.54
N SER A 59 -19.25 27.87 -33.74
CA SER A 59 -20.21 28.30 -34.77
C SER A 59 -19.39 28.76 -35.97
N ASP A 60 -19.69 28.20 -37.14
CA ASP A 60 -19.09 28.45 -38.47
C ASP A 60 -18.88 29.95 -38.78
#